data_AF-A0A8J7YTL4-F1
#
_entry.id   AF-A0A8J7YTL4-F1
#
_cell.length_a   1.000
_cell.length_b   1.000
_cell.length_c   1.000
_cell.angle_alpha   90.00
_cell.angle_beta   90.00
_cell.angle_gamma   90.00
#
_symmetry.space_group_name_H-M   'P 1'
#
loop_
_entity.id
_entity.type
_entity.pdbx_description
1 polymer ?
#
loop_
_entity_poly.entity_id
_entity_poly.type
_entity_poly.pdbx_seq_one_letter_code
_entity_poly.pdbx_strand_id
1 'polypeptide(L)'
;MTSPIYFNVPEALDYLLENRHVYTIRKRRKDDHQSTIARMGSYYDFHTVGSVSVKPVLLLHEEGREAQLCDYVSSSGFRTVQEWLSRVKEWKHPMMLYRVELIGGT
;
A
#
# COMPACT_ATOMS: atom_id res chain seq x y z
N MET A 1 -18.53 7.02 -3.16
CA MET A 1 -17.90 6.15 -2.15
C MET A 1 -16.45 5.91 -2.57
N THR A 2 -15.50 6.07 -1.66
CA THR A 2 -14.08 5.87 -1.94
C THR A 2 -13.78 4.40 -2.23
N SER A 3 -13.07 4.11 -3.32
CA SER A 3 -12.72 2.73 -3.69
C SER A 3 -11.87 2.06 -2.61
N PRO A 4 -12.22 0.83 -2.19
CA PRO A 4 -11.47 0.10 -1.17
C PRO A 4 -10.03 -0.12 -1.59
N ILE A 5 -9.16 -0.29 -0.60
CA ILE A 5 -7.79 -0.76 -0.81
C ILE A 5 -7.80 -2.28 -0.73
N TYR A 6 -7.34 -2.93 -1.79
CA TYR A 6 -7.06 -4.36 -1.77
C TYR A 6 -5.60 -4.60 -1.42
N PHE A 7 -5.39 -5.49 -0.47
CA PHE A 7 -4.11 -6.12 -0.17
C PHE A 7 -4.09 -7.49 -0.84
N ASN A 8 -3.42 -7.54 -1.99
CA ASN A 8 -3.18 -8.76 -2.77
C ASN A 8 -1.83 -9.42 -2.43
N VAL A 9 -1.11 -8.82 -1.48
CA VAL A 9 0.21 -9.27 -1.03
C VAL A 9 0.12 -9.47 0.49
N PRO A 10 0.13 -10.72 0.98
CA PRO A 10 -0.04 -11.02 2.40
C PRO A 10 0.97 -10.28 3.28
N GLU A 11 2.22 -10.18 2.85
CA GLU A 11 3.31 -9.60 3.63
C GLU A 11 3.04 -8.14 4.06
N ALA A 12 2.47 -7.34 3.14
CA ALA A 12 2.10 -5.96 3.44
C ALA A 12 0.84 -5.85 4.33
N LEU A 13 -0.06 -6.83 4.25
CA LEU A 13 -1.24 -6.88 5.11
C LEU A 13 -0.88 -7.31 6.53
N ASP A 14 -0.07 -8.35 6.67
CA ASP A 14 0.41 -8.83 7.97
C ASP A 14 1.15 -7.71 8.70
N TYR A 15 2.03 -7.00 8.00
CA TYR A 15 2.72 -5.83 8.55
C TYR A 15 1.74 -4.75 9.01
N LEU A 16 0.71 -4.43 8.21
CA LEU A 16 -0.33 -3.46 8.57
C LEU A 16 -1.09 -3.88 9.83
N LEU A 17 -1.44 -5.16 9.95
CA LEU A 17 -2.19 -5.69 11.09
C LEU A 17 -1.37 -5.64 12.37
N GLU A 18 -0.09 -5.98 12.30
CA GLU A 18 0.83 -5.97 13.44
C GLU A 18 1.21 -4.54 13.88
N ASN A 19 1.57 -3.69 12.92
CA ASN A 19 2.17 -2.38 13.19
C ASN A 19 1.19 -1.21 13.07
N ARG A 20 -0.06 -1.51 12.72
CA ARG A 20 -1.16 -0.56 12.46
C ARG A 20 -0.90 0.44 11.34
N HIS A 21 0.21 0.32 10.63
CA HIS A 21 0.53 1.10 9.45
C HIS A 21 1.41 0.30 8.48
N VAL A 22 1.40 0.68 7.22
CA VAL A 22 2.29 0.13 6.19
C VAL A 22 2.46 1.11 5.04
N TYR A 23 3.64 1.12 4.42
CA TYR A 23 3.86 1.81 3.16
C TYR A 23 3.55 0.89 1.97
N THR A 24 2.80 1.38 0.99
CA THR A 24 2.42 0.62 -0.20
C THR A 24 2.60 1.43 -1.47
N ILE A 25 3.08 0.77 -2.52
CA ILE A 25 3.21 1.33 -3.87
C ILE A 25 1.90 1.07 -4.62
N ARG A 26 1.24 2.12 -5.10
CA ARG A 26 -0.03 2.00 -5.84
C ARG A 26 -0.09 3.00 -6.99
N LYS A 27 -0.96 2.74 -7.96
CA LYS A 27 -1.31 3.75 -8.98
C LYS A 27 -1.85 5.00 -8.27
N ARG A 28 -1.43 6.18 -8.71
CA ARG A 28 -1.89 7.44 -8.13
C ARG A 28 -3.43 7.50 -8.13
N ARG A 29 -4.01 7.74 -6.96
CA ARG A 29 -5.43 8.06 -6.78
C ARG A 29 -5.66 9.53 -7.13
N LYS A 30 -6.85 9.85 -7.64
CA LYS A 30 -7.26 11.26 -7.91
C LYS A 30 -7.45 12.09 -6.63
N ASP A 31 -7.56 11.39 -5.52
CA ASP A 31 -8.24 11.81 -4.31
C ASP A 31 -7.31 11.46 -3.14
N ASP A 32 -6.57 12.47 -2.69
CA ASP A 32 -5.51 12.36 -1.69
C ASP A 32 -6.09 12.53 -0.27
N HIS A 33 -5.54 11.81 0.71
CA HIS A 33 -6.01 11.79 2.11
C HIS A 33 -7.46 11.32 2.31
N GLN A 34 -7.70 10.01 2.16
CA GLN A 34 -9.03 9.44 2.34
C GLN A 34 -9.08 8.26 3.31
N SER A 35 -10.16 8.22 4.08
CA SER A 35 -10.56 7.04 4.84
C SER A 35 -11.32 6.08 3.91
N THR A 36 -10.94 4.81 3.90
CA THR A 36 -11.58 3.78 3.09
C THR A 36 -11.51 2.42 3.78
N ILE A 37 -12.05 1.38 3.14
CA ILE A 37 -12.02 0.01 3.65
C ILE A 37 -10.83 -0.74 3.06
N ALA A 38 -10.06 -1.41 3.91
CA ALA A 38 -9.07 -2.40 3.51
C ALA A 38 -9.73 -3.77 3.34
N ARG A 39 -9.38 -4.46 2.26
CA ARG A 39 -9.85 -5.80 1.91
C ARG A 39 -8.67 -6.71 1.59
N MET A 40 -8.80 -7.98 1.93
CA MET A 40 -7.91 -9.06 1.51
C MET A 40 -8.64 -9.94 0.50
N GLY A 41 -7.94 -10.43 -0.52
CA GLY A 41 -8.48 -11.35 -1.53
C GLY A 41 -8.68 -10.69 -2.89
N SER A 42 -9.61 -11.23 -3.67
CA SER A 42 -9.92 -10.80 -5.03
C SER A 42 -11.17 -9.89 -5.07
N TYR A 43 -11.48 -9.32 -6.23
CA TYR A 43 -12.69 -8.51 -6.38
C TYR A 43 -13.98 -9.33 -6.14
N TYR A 44 -13.99 -10.63 -6.47
CA TYR A 44 -15.16 -11.51 -6.38
C TYR A 44 -15.23 -12.30 -5.07
N ASP A 45 -14.11 -12.42 -4.37
CA ASP A 45 -13.98 -13.16 -3.13
C ASP A 45 -13.01 -12.42 -2.22
N PHE A 46 -13.56 -11.61 -1.31
CA PHE A 46 -12.80 -10.77 -0.40
C PHE A 46 -13.30 -10.83 1.03
N HIS A 47 -12.38 -10.61 1.96
CA HIS A 47 -12.67 -10.36 3.36
C HIS A 47 -12.36 -8.89 3.68
N THR A 48 -13.29 -8.25 4.39
CA THR A 48 -13.06 -6.91 4.93
C THR A 48 -12.12 -7.02 6.13
N VAL A 49 -11.01 -6.28 6.07
CA VAL A 49 -10.01 -6.21 7.15
C VAL A 49 -10.40 -5.14 8.17
N GLY A 50 -10.79 -3.95 7.68
CA GLY A 50 -11.13 -2.83 8.55
C GLY A 50 -11.05 -1.49 7.84
N SER A 51 -11.19 -0.41 8.61
CA SER A 51 -11.12 0.96 8.10
C SER A 51 -9.70 1.48 8.15
N VAL A 52 -9.23 2.07 7.06
CA VAL A 52 -7.87 2.61 6.90
C VAL A 52 -7.86 4.06 6.44
N SER A 53 -6.85 4.82 6.87
CA SER A 53 -6.49 6.12 6.32
C SER A 53 -5.42 5.92 5.26
N VAL A 54 -5.53 6.63 4.14
CA VAL A 54 -4.60 6.51 3.01
C VAL A 54 -4.03 7.89 2.71
N LYS A 55 -2.74 8.05 2.98
CA LYS A 55 -2.04 9.33 2.86
C LYS A 55 -0.95 9.22 1.78
N PRO A 56 -0.96 10.05 0.73
CA PRO A 56 0.15 10.08 -0.21
C PRO A 56 1.42 10.56 0.50
N VAL A 57 2.55 9.97 0.13
CA VAL A 57 3.86 10.26 0.72
C VAL A 57 4.79 10.81 -0.34
N LEU A 58 4.94 10.08 -1.45
CA LEU A 58 5.93 10.39 -2.47
C LEU A 58 5.46 9.92 -3.85
N LEU A 59 5.60 10.79 -4.86
CA LEU A 59 5.49 10.39 -6.26
C LEU A 59 6.76 9.62 -6.66
N LEU A 60 6.59 8.37 -7.12
CA LEU A 60 7.70 7.52 -7.49
C LEU A 60 8.03 7.73 -8.98
N HIS A 61 9.29 8.04 -9.24
CA HIS A 61 9.85 8.09 -10.58
C HIS A 61 10.50 6.75 -10.89
N GLU A 62 10.44 6.30 -12.14
CA GLU A 62 11.06 5.01 -12.51
C GLU A 62 12.58 5.06 -12.36
N GLU A 63 13.18 6.16 -12.81
CA GLU A 63 14.57 6.47 -12.51
C GLU A 63 14.71 6.81 -11.02
N GLY A 64 15.60 6.09 -10.32
CA GLY A 64 15.87 6.32 -8.90
C GLY A 64 14.86 5.71 -7.93
N ARG A 65 13.83 4.95 -8.38
CA ARG A 65 12.82 4.34 -7.50
C ARG A 65 13.40 3.54 -6.34
N GLU A 66 14.53 2.86 -6.54
CA GLU A 66 15.15 2.07 -5.50
C GLU A 66 15.64 2.94 -4.34
N ALA A 67 16.33 4.03 -4.66
CA ALA A 67 16.77 5.01 -3.68
C ALA A 67 15.57 5.69 -2.98
N GLN A 68 14.52 6.02 -3.75
CA GLN A 68 13.30 6.63 -3.21
C GLN A 68 12.57 5.73 -2.19
N LEU A 69 12.70 4.41 -2.31
CA LEU A 69 12.01 3.43 -1.45
C LEU A 69 12.84 2.95 -0.26
N CYS A 70 14.15 3.24 -0.25
CA CYS A 70 15.11 2.71 0.72
C CYS A 70 14.66 2.96 2.17
N ASP A 71 14.20 4.18 2.47
CA ASP A 71 13.80 4.58 3.82
C ASP A 71 12.45 3.98 4.27
N TYR A 72 11.69 3.40 3.34
CA TYR A 72 10.32 2.93 3.59
C TYR A 72 10.20 1.40 3.62
N VAL A 73 11.22 0.68 3.15
CA VAL A 73 11.17 -0.79 3.02
C VAL A 73 10.93 -1.47 4.36
N SER A 74 11.53 -0.97 5.44
CA SER A 74 11.38 -1.52 6.80
C SER A 74 9.94 -1.50 7.31
N SER A 75 9.10 -0.65 6.71
CA SER A 75 7.69 -0.45 7.05
C SER A 75 6.75 -0.83 5.90
N SER A 76 7.20 -1.70 5.00
CA SER A 76 6.44 -2.14 3.82
C SER A 76 5.93 -3.58 3.89
N GLY A 77 6.43 -4.36 4.85
CA GLY A 77 6.24 -5.82 4.93
C GLY A 77 7.28 -6.63 4.15
N PHE A 78 8.17 -5.99 3.38
CA PHE A 78 9.24 -6.65 2.62
C PHE A 78 10.61 -6.49 3.28
N ARG A 79 11.54 -7.41 2.98
CA ARG A 79 12.91 -7.35 3.53
C ARG A 79 13.80 -6.42 2.73
N THR A 80 13.62 -6.36 1.42
CA THR A 80 14.42 -5.54 0.52
C THR A 80 13.57 -4.76 -0.47
N VAL A 81 14.12 -3.66 -1.00
CA VAL A 81 13.44 -2.85 -2.01
C VAL A 81 13.20 -3.67 -3.29
N GLN A 82 14.14 -4.53 -3.66
CA GLN A 82 14.02 -5.40 -4.83
C GLN A 82 12.89 -6.42 -4.66
N GLU A 83 12.75 -7.01 -3.46
CA GLU A 83 11.62 -7.88 -3.14
C GLU A 83 10.30 -7.13 -3.27
N TRP A 84 10.21 -5.92 -2.70
CA TRP A 84 9.01 -5.10 -2.79
C TRP A 84 8.64 -4.77 -4.24
N LEU A 85 9.61 -4.33 -5.03
CA LEU A 85 9.43 -4.01 -6.44
C LEU A 85 9.01 -5.24 -7.27
N SER A 86 9.50 -6.44 -6.93
CA SER A 86 9.11 -7.68 -7.62
C SER A 86 7.61 -7.99 -7.50
N ARG A 87 6.93 -7.47 -6.47
CA ARG A 87 5.48 -7.61 -6.29
C ARG A 87 4.65 -6.59 -7.06
N VAL A 88 5.29 -5.55 -7.61
CA VAL A 88 4.64 -4.54 -8.44
C VAL A 88 4.49 -5.09 -9.87
N LYS A 89 3.39 -5.82 -10.12
CA LYS A 89 3.15 -6.50 -11.41
C LYS A 89 3.14 -5.58 -12.63
N GLU A 90 2.69 -4.34 -12.48
CA GLU A 90 2.63 -3.36 -13.56
C GLU A 90 3.02 -1.99 -13.04
N TRP A 91 4.22 -1.51 -13.41
CA TRP A 91 4.61 -0.13 -13.17
C TRP A 91 3.90 0.77 -14.18
N LYS A 92 2.78 1.37 -13.77
CA LYS A 92 1.97 2.27 -14.61
C LYS A 92 2.10 3.68 -14.07
N HIS A 93 2.91 4.50 -14.73
CA HIS A 93 3.15 5.89 -14.36
C HIS A 93 1.85 6.72 -14.39
N PRO A 94 1.61 7.59 -13.39
CA PRO A 94 2.40 7.79 -12.17
C PRO A 94 2.11 6.76 -11.05
N MET A 95 3.16 6.18 -10.48
CA MET A 95 3.09 5.40 -9.24
C MET A 95 3.29 6.31 -8.03
N MET A 96 2.57 6.05 -6.94
CA MET A 96 2.63 6.83 -5.71
C MET A 96 2.87 5.89 -4.53
N LEU A 97 3.75 6.32 -3.63
CA LEU A 97 3.93 5.74 -2.32
C LEU A 97 2.84 6.28 -1.40
N TYR A 98 2.09 5.38 -0.78
CA TYR A 98 1.07 5.70 0.21
C TYR A 98 1.43 5.12 1.56
N ARG A 99 1.23 5.90 2.62
CA ARG A 99 1.13 5.41 3.99
C ARG A 99 -0.32 5.03 4.25
N VAL A 100 -0.54 3.78 4.62
CA VAL A 100 -1.85 3.24 5.00
C VAL A 100 -1.84 3.01 6.50
N GLU A 101 -2.86 3.48 7.21
CA GLU A 101 -2.96 3.37 8.68
C GLU A 101 -4.31 2.79 9.09
N LEU A 102 -4.35 1.80 9.99
CA LEU A 102 -5.60 1.26 10.55
C LEU A 102 -6.25 2.26 11.50
N ILE A 103 -7.41 2.80 11.13
CA ILE A 103 -8.20 3.76 11.93
C ILE A 103 -9.15 3.01 12.89
N GLY A 104 -9.61 1.82 12.49
CA GLY A 104 -10.50 0.99 13.31
C GLY A 104 -10.43 -0.47 12.87
N GLY A 105 -10.17 -1.34 13.84
CA GLY A 105 -10.37 -2.79 13.75
C GLY A 105 -11.56 -3.15 14.63
N THR A 106 -12.26 -4.21 14.27
CA THR A 106 -13.35 -4.78 15.09
C THR A 106 -12.80 -5.27 16.44
#